data_AF-A0A812S4Y9-F1
#
_entry.id   AF-A0A812S4Y9-F1
#
_cell.length_a   1.000
_cell.length_b   1.000
_cell.length_c   1.000
_cell.angle_alpha   90.00
_cell.angle_beta   90.00
_cell.angle_gamma   90.00
#
_symmetry.space_group_name_H-M   'P 1'
#
loop_
_entity.id
_entity.type
_entity.pdbx_description
1 polymer ?
#
loop_
_entity_poly.entity_id
_entity_poly.type
_entity_poly.pdbx_seq_one_letter_code
_entity_poly.pdbx_strand_id
1 'polypeptide(L)'
;MPYGEYLPRRFLETPRLGTINLHPSLLPRWRGASPVQRCLVAGDTETGITILYTVAKMDAGPIIAQERMALDGSETSPELLDQLFKWGADLLVEEVLPKVLGGEVTMETAAVQDESLVEKAPLISKNEGKLWPHNETALQMRDKVRGFAGWPGTTLALACSGSKAAPQGVRVKVAGAEVVPFSTFPGSISPDTPLEELLFMPAVDGSDPAVGIRPAADPENVLLLRSFQLPGKQEVPAKTFRKGYMTFQPARWLSPEEESTMVSATGVLKKQKKMRRRATDNRIKMREFQDIFSIDSLSAAMMFNFFRTSGVEPCGHLAAAEAAIQRKQLHLEISEILPGSLYLGAANAALGLAKEANALGITHVLNVSDLYALAPGKHGKLVVEWVPMADDGFDDVFGPEQTAEDFEAARKENPKCRPSGAYWRCKDFLEAAFKDPSSCVLVHCALGVNRSATIVLAWLMETRQWSLTQALQHVQQRRPIVHPADTLKARNLRGLCTC
;
A
#
# COMPACT_ATOMS: atom_id res chain seq x y z
N MET A 1 -5.09 -3.87 14.89
CA MET A 1 -4.10 -3.14 14.06
C MET A 1 -3.68 -1.90 14.82
N PRO A 2 -2.37 -1.63 14.97
CA PRO A 2 -1.89 -0.39 15.56
C PRO A 2 -2.28 0.81 14.69
N TYR A 3 -2.52 1.96 15.32
CA TYR A 3 -2.88 3.21 14.65
C TYR A 3 -1.61 3.80 13.99
N GLY A 4 -1.60 3.91 12.66
CA GLY A 4 -0.40 4.24 11.87
C GLY A 4 -0.16 5.74 11.60
N GLU A 5 -0.96 6.62 12.20
CA GLU A 5 -0.88 8.07 11.97
C GLU A 5 -0.47 8.82 13.24
N TYR A 6 0.09 10.01 13.06
CA TYR A 6 0.31 10.93 14.18
C TYR A 6 -1.03 11.39 14.76
N LEU A 7 -1.19 11.24 16.08
CA LEU A 7 -2.36 11.75 16.78
C LEU A 7 -2.27 13.28 16.90
N PRO A 8 -3.26 14.03 16.38
CA PRO A 8 -3.23 15.49 16.47
C PRO A 8 -3.36 15.93 17.94
N ARG A 9 -2.74 17.06 18.28
CA ARG A 9 -2.71 17.59 19.65
C ARG A 9 -4.10 17.65 20.31
N ARG A 10 -5.12 18.12 19.58
CA ARG A 10 -6.52 18.16 20.04
C ARG A 10 -7.05 16.80 20.50
N PHE A 11 -6.62 15.72 19.84
CA PHE A 11 -7.02 14.36 20.22
C PHE A 11 -6.32 13.94 21.51
N LEU A 12 -5.01 14.19 21.61
CA LEU A 12 -4.22 13.88 22.81
C LEU A 12 -4.75 14.60 24.06
N GLU A 13 -5.27 15.82 23.89
CA GLU A 13 -5.82 16.66 24.96
C GLU A 13 -7.29 16.35 25.29
N THR A 14 -8.00 15.54 24.47
CA THR A 14 -9.44 15.27 24.68
C THR A 14 -9.70 14.36 25.89
N PRO A 15 -8.99 13.23 26.08
CA PRO A 15 -9.20 12.37 27.26
C PRO A 15 -8.68 13.03 28.54
N ARG A 16 -9.53 13.09 29.57
CA ARG A 16 -9.20 13.68 30.88
C ARG A 16 -7.94 13.10 31.53
N LEU A 17 -7.67 11.81 31.32
CA LEU A 17 -6.54 11.09 31.91
C LEU A 17 -5.38 10.91 30.92
N GLY A 18 -5.41 11.61 29.79
CA GLY A 18 -4.47 11.41 28.70
C GLY A 18 -4.78 10.18 27.85
N THR A 19 -3.97 9.98 26.82
CA THR A 19 -4.09 8.86 25.88
C THR A 19 -2.96 7.88 26.17
N ILE A 20 -3.26 6.59 26.21
CA ILE A 20 -2.28 5.50 26.45
C ILE A 20 -2.04 4.74 25.14
N ASN A 21 -0.80 4.37 24.90
CA ASN A 21 -0.40 3.46 23.83
C ASN A 21 0.22 2.20 24.43
N LEU A 22 0.14 1.12 23.66
CA LEU A 22 0.81 -0.15 23.90
C LEU A 22 1.78 -0.33 22.74
N HIS A 23 3.08 -0.35 23.06
CA HIS A 23 4.17 -0.38 22.09
C HIS A 23 4.99 -1.66 22.24
N PRO A 24 5.12 -2.51 21.20
CA PRO A 24 5.78 -3.81 21.29
C PRO A 24 7.31 -3.69 21.15
N SER A 25 7.91 -2.93 22.06
CA SER A 25 9.35 -2.95 22.34
C SER A 25 9.63 -2.54 23.78
N LEU A 26 10.90 -2.67 24.17
CA LEU A 26 11.44 -2.08 25.39
C LEU A 26 11.87 -0.64 25.12
N LEU A 27 10.93 0.29 25.23
CA LEU A 27 11.23 1.72 25.09
C LEU A 27 12.25 2.16 26.15
N PRO A 28 13.18 3.08 25.81
CA PRO A 28 13.20 3.92 24.60
C PRO A 28 13.79 3.30 23.32
N ARG A 29 14.23 2.03 23.37
CA ARG A 29 14.72 1.32 22.18
C ARG A 29 13.55 0.95 21.27
N TRP A 30 13.76 1.09 19.96
CA TRP A 30 12.79 0.79 18.90
C TRP A 30 11.51 1.65 18.90
N ARG A 31 11.61 2.97 19.09
CA ARG A 31 10.51 3.91 18.81
C ARG A 31 10.15 3.92 17.33
N GLY A 32 8.87 3.80 16.97
CA GLY A 32 8.39 3.98 15.61
C GLY A 32 7.60 2.81 15.02
N ALA A 33 7.63 2.71 13.70
CA ALA A 33 6.62 1.98 12.93
C ALA A 33 6.82 0.47 12.83
N SER A 34 8.02 -0.06 13.09
CA SER A 34 8.32 -1.49 12.91
C SER A 34 9.21 -2.08 14.02
N PRO A 35 8.86 -1.89 15.31
CA PRO A 35 9.72 -2.24 16.44
C PRO A 35 10.12 -3.71 16.47
N VAL A 36 9.15 -4.63 16.33
CA VAL A 36 9.40 -6.08 16.41
C VAL A 36 10.31 -6.55 15.28
N GLN A 37 10.05 -6.13 14.05
CA GLN A 37 10.88 -6.52 12.90
C GLN A 37 12.31 -6.01 13.07
N ARG A 38 12.47 -4.78 13.57
CA ARG A 38 13.79 -4.16 13.75
C ARG A 38 14.59 -4.83 14.87
N CYS A 39 13.92 -5.13 15.98
CA CYS A 39 14.47 -5.90 17.10
C CYS A 39 15.01 -7.26 16.63
N LEU A 40 14.20 -8.02 15.88
CA LEU A 40 14.62 -9.33 15.36
C LEU A 40 15.74 -9.23 14.34
N VAL A 41 15.69 -8.27 13.41
CA VAL A 41 16.73 -8.07 12.37
C VAL A 41 18.05 -7.59 12.96
N ALA A 42 18.01 -6.82 14.05
CA ALA A 42 19.21 -6.38 14.77
C ALA A 42 19.88 -7.50 15.56
N GLY A 43 19.21 -8.65 15.71
CA GLY A 43 19.72 -9.78 16.49
C GLY A 43 19.62 -9.55 18.00
N ASP A 44 18.68 -8.72 18.45
CA ASP A 44 18.45 -8.53 19.88
C ASP A 44 18.10 -9.88 20.54
N THR A 45 18.62 -10.11 21.75
CA THR A 45 18.39 -11.32 22.55
C THR A 45 17.19 -11.19 23.47
N GLU A 46 16.53 -10.04 23.46
CA GLU A 46 15.41 -9.71 24.31
C GLU A 46 14.55 -8.64 23.66
N THR A 47 13.26 -8.68 24.00
CA THR A 47 12.27 -7.69 23.59
C THR A 47 11.27 -7.51 24.72
N GLY A 48 10.15 -6.85 24.45
CA GLY A 48 9.13 -6.69 25.45
C GLY A 48 7.97 -5.83 24.98
N ILE A 49 7.14 -5.48 25.95
CA ILE A 49 5.99 -4.62 25.76
C ILE A 49 6.12 -3.41 26.68
N THR A 50 5.81 -2.22 26.16
CA THR A 50 5.75 -0.99 26.95
C THR A 50 4.36 -0.38 26.83
N ILE A 51 3.77 -0.04 27.97
CA ILE A 51 2.56 0.76 28.05
C ILE A 51 2.97 2.16 28.50
N LEU A 52 2.60 3.17 27.72
CA LEU A 52 3.04 4.54 27.91
C LEU A 52 1.91 5.53 27.63
N TYR A 53 2.04 6.73 28.18
CA TYR A 53 1.26 7.85 27.69
C TYR A 53 1.73 8.28 26.30
N THR A 54 0.81 8.75 25.46
CA THR A 54 1.16 9.32 24.16
C THR A 54 1.38 10.82 24.25
N VAL A 55 2.38 11.29 23.53
CA VAL A 55 2.71 12.71 23.33
C VAL A 55 2.86 12.97 21.84
N ALA A 56 2.99 14.24 21.43
CA ALA A 56 3.13 14.59 20.02
C ALA A 56 4.35 13.94 19.34
N LYS A 57 5.42 13.69 20.11
CA LYS A 57 6.60 12.98 19.65
C LYS A 57 6.35 11.46 19.70
N MET A 58 6.53 10.80 18.54
CA MET A 58 6.30 9.37 18.34
C MET A 58 6.97 8.50 19.41
N ASP A 59 6.15 7.70 20.11
CA ASP A 59 6.53 6.74 21.15
C ASP A 59 7.46 7.30 22.25
N ALA A 60 7.38 8.61 22.51
CA ALA A 60 8.30 9.31 23.42
C ALA A 60 7.66 9.74 24.74
N GLY A 61 6.41 9.36 24.99
CA GLY A 61 5.74 9.73 26.22
C GLY A 61 6.20 8.88 27.41
N PRO A 62 5.88 9.31 28.64
CA PRO A 62 6.35 8.64 29.85
C PRO A 62 5.76 7.23 29.98
N ILE A 63 6.59 6.30 30.43
CA ILE A 63 6.30 4.86 30.57
C ILE A 63 5.51 4.63 31.87
N ILE A 64 4.42 3.88 31.75
CA ILE A 64 3.57 3.45 32.86
C ILE A 64 3.99 2.06 33.35
N ALA A 65 4.15 1.13 32.42
CA ALA A 65 4.59 -0.24 32.70
C ALA A 65 5.42 -0.78 31.54
N GLN A 66 6.35 -1.68 31.83
CA GLN A 66 7.17 -2.35 30.83
C GLN A 66 7.51 -3.75 31.30
N GLU A 67 7.38 -4.73 30.42
CA GLU A 67 7.74 -6.12 30.69
C GLU A 67 8.65 -6.68 29.59
N ARG A 68 9.55 -7.58 29.98
CA ARG A 68 10.67 -8.07 29.17
C ARG A 68 10.54 -9.56 28.91
N MET A 69 10.89 -9.97 27.70
CA MET A 69 10.92 -11.36 27.25
C MET A 69 12.26 -11.66 26.58
N ALA A 70 12.87 -12.79 26.94
CA ALA A 70 14.03 -13.31 26.24
C ALA A 70 13.64 -13.84 24.85
N LEU A 71 14.54 -13.69 23.88
CA LEU A 71 14.39 -14.25 22.54
C LEU A 71 15.34 -15.44 22.37
N ASP A 72 14.82 -16.59 21.95
CA ASP A 72 15.58 -17.82 21.76
C ASP A 72 16.13 -18.00 20.33
N GLY A 73 15.70 -17.15 19.39
CA GLY A 73 16.16 -17.18 18.00
C GLY A 73 15.18 -17.85 17.03
N SER A 74 14.13 -18.49 17.53
CA SER A 74 13.10 -19.17 16.74
C SER A 74 11.91 -18.28 16.38
N GLU A 75 11.74 -17.16 17.09
CA GLU A 75 10.57 -16.29 16.96
C GLU A 75 10.51 -15.62 15.60
N THR A 76 9.33 -15.64 14.98
CA THR A 76 9.05 -14.86 13.78
C THR A 76 8.26 -13.60 14.11
N SER A 77 8.43 -12.53 13.32
CA SER A 77 7.74 -11.26 13.55
C SER A 77 6.22 -11.37 13.73
N PRO A 78 5.46 -12.13 12.91
CA PRO A 78 4.02 -12.26 13.10
C PRO A 78 3.64 -12.91 14.43
N GLU A 79 4.29 -14.02 14.77
CA GLU A 79 4.02 -14.79 16.00
C GLU A 79 4.38 -13.97 17.24
N LEU A 80 5.54 -13.29 17.20
CA LEU A 80 6.01 -12.44 18.28
C LEU A 80 5.11 -11.21 18.48
N LEU A 81 4.64 -10.60 17.39
CA LEU A 81 3.66 -9.50 17.48
C LEU A 81 2.37 -9.95 18.15
N ASP A 82 1.82 -11.10 17.75
CA ASP A 82 0.59 -11.64 18.33
C ASP A 82 0.77 -11.95 19.83
N GLN A 83 1.91 -12.53 20.21
CA GLN A 83 2.25 -12.80 21.61
C GLN A 83 2.38 -11.52 22.43
N LEU A 84 3.13 -10.52 21.94
CA LEU A 84 3.36 -9.26 22.64
C LEU A 84 2.08 -8.43 22.79
N PHE A 85 1.21 -8.39 21.78
CA PHE A 85 -0.06 -7.67 21.88
C PHE A 85 -1.04 -8.35 22.83
N LYS A 86 -1.08 -9.69 22.84
CA LYS A 86 -1.90 -10.42 23.81
C LYS A 86 -1.44 -10.12 25.23
N TRP A 87 -0.14 -10.30 25.48
CA TRP A 87 0.45 -10.04 26.79
C TRP A 87 0.30 -8.58 27.23
N GLY A 88 0.53 -7.64 26.31
CA GLY A 88 0.33 -6.22 26.57
C GLY A 88 -1.12 -5.84 26.86
N ALA A 89 -2.09 -6.51 26.25
CA ALA A 89 -3.50 -6.27 26.53
C ALA A 89 -3.86 -6.74 27.95
N ASP A 90 -3.35 -7.91 28.36
CA ASP A 90 -3.51 -8.43 29.72
C ASP A 90 -2.87 -7.45 30.73
N LEU A 91 -1.62 -7.03 30.51
CA LEU A 91 -0.93 -6.04 31.35
C LEU A 91 -1.69 -4.69 31.41
N LEU A 92 -2.26 -4.25 30.28
CA LEU A 92 -3.04 -3.02 30.23
C LEU A 92 -4.28 -3.10 31.11
N VAL A 93 -5.05 -4.18 31.00
CA VAL A 93 -6.33 -4.34 31.69
C VAL A 93 -6.14 -4.64 33.17
N GLU A 94 -5.21 -5.53 33.51
CA GLU A 94 -5.06 -6.05 34.87
C GLU A 94 -4.26 -5.09 35.77
N GLU A 95 -3.26 -4.41 35.23
CA GLU A 95 -2.31 -3.62 36.03
C GLU A 95 -2.38 -2.12 35.74
N VAL A 96 -2.37 -1.72 34.46
CA VAL A 96 -2.22 -0.30 34.11
C VAL A 96 -3.52 0.48 34.28
N LEU A 97 -4.64 -0.01 33.74
CA LEU A 97 -5.91 0.71 33.82
C LEU A 97 -6.37 0.96 35.26
N PRO A 98 -6.30 0.01 36.21
CA PRO A 98 -6.62 0.29 37.61
C PRO A 98 -5.78 1.42 38.21
N LYS A 99 -4.46 1.43 37.98
CA LYS A 99 -3.54 2.46 38.49
C LYS A 99 -3.84 3.84 37.89
N VAL A 100 -4.12 3.91 36.59
CA VAL A 100 -4.44 5.17 35.91
C VAL A 100 -5.82 5.70 36.31
N LEU A 101 -6.83 4.84 36.39
CA LEU A 101 -8.18 5.23 36.79
C LEU A 101 -8.27 5.61 38.27
N GLY A 102 -7.49 4.95 39.13
CA GLY A 102 -7.33 5.27 40.54
C GLY A 102 -6.48 6.51 40.82
N GLY A 103 -5.74 7.01 39.82
CA GLY A 103 -4.87 8.17 39.95
C GLY A 103 -3.53 7.88 40.65
N GLU A 104 -3.15 6.60 40.77
CA GLU A 104 -1.84 6.19 41.31
C GLU A 104 -0.70 6.52 40.34
N VAL A 105 -0.97 6.43 39.03
CA VAL A 105 -0.06 6.83 37.97
C VAL A 105 -0.75 7.85 37.07
N THR A 106 -0.09 8.98 36.86
CA THR A 106 -0.53 10.05 35.97
C THR A 106 0.56 10.34 34.93
N MET A 107 0.26 11.21 33.97
CA MET A 107 1.24 11.61 32.96
C MET A 107 2.49 12.28 33.59
N GLU A 108 2.32 12.95 34.72
CA GLU A 108 3.37 13.67 35.44
C GLU A 108 4.22 12.75 36.33
N THR A 109 3.65 11.64 36.83
CA THR A 109 4.36 10.70 37.72
C THR A 109 4.94 9.49 37.01
N ALA A 110 4.50 9.20 35.79
CA ALA A 110 5.02 8.13 34.96
C ALA A 110 6.50 8.36 34.56
N ALA A 111 7.23 7.28 34.30
CA ALA A 111 8.68 7.32 34.10
C ALA A 111 9.06 7.98 32.77
N VAL A 112 9.77 9.10 32.81
CA VAL A 112 10.28 9.77 31.60
C VAL A 112 11.35 8.90 30.95
N GLN A 113 11.25 8.74 29.64
CA GLN A 113 12.21 7.97 28.86
C GLN A 113 13.56 8.70 28.76
N ASP A 114 14.66 7.97 28.90
CA ASP A 114 16.00 8.50 28.66
C ASP A 114 16.25 8.67 27.15
N GLU A 115 16.43 9.91 26.70
CA GLU A 115 16.65 10.24 25.29
C GLU A 115 18.00 9.73 24.75
N SER A 116 18.98 9.45 25.61
CA SER A 116 20.29 8.91 25.19
C SER A 116 20.24 7.43 24.77
N LEU A 117 19.20 6.71 25.18
CA LEU A 117 18.98 5.29 24.90
C LEU A 117 18.00 5.07 23.72
N VAL A 118 17.57 6.13 23.05
CA VAL A 118 16.58 6.06 21.97
C VAL A 118 17.17 5.41 20.72
N GLU A 119 16.49 4.37 20.27
CA GLU A 119 16.72 3.79 18.95
C GLU A 119 15.44 3.82 18.13
N LYS A 120 15.56 4.13 16.84
CA LYS A 120 14.41 4.27 15.96
C LYS A 120 14.14 2.96 15.22
N ALA A 121 12.86 2.63 15.12
CA ALA A 121 12.34 1.54 14.32
C ALA A 121 11.65 2.09 13.06
N PRO A 122 12.41 2.46 12.00
CA PRO A 122 11.82 2.99 10.78
C PRO A 122 10.97 1.92 10.09
N LEU A 123 9.96 2.38 9.33
CA LEU A 123 9.09 1.53 8.54
C LEU A 123 9.93 0.63 7.61
N ILE A 124 9.68 -0.67 7.63
CA ILE A 124 10.39 -1.63 6.78
C ILE A 124 9.92 -1.52 5.33
N SER A 125 10.78 -1.90 4.38
CA SER A 125 10.51 -1.85 2.95
C SER A 125 10.79 -3.18 2.26
N LYS A 126 10.19 -3.39 1.09
CA LYS A 126 10.36 -4.63 0.31
C LYS A 126 11.83 -4.94 -0.06
N ASN A 127 12.67 -3.92 -0.21
CA ASN A 127 14.06 -4.11 -0.61
C ASN A 127 14.94 -4.65 0.51
N GLU A 128 14.55 -4.44 1.78
CA GLU A 128 15.33 -4.87 2.94
C GLU A 128 15.29 -6.39 3.15
N GLY A 129 14.24 -7.06 2.67
CA GLY A 129 14.12 -8.52 2.68
C GLY A 129 15.06 -9.25 1.71
N LYS A 130 16.01 -8.57 1.06
CA LYS A 130 17.03 -9.25 0.25
C LYS A 130 18.13 -9.78 1.16
N LEU A 131 18.48 -11.05 0.98
CA LEU A 131 19.63 -11.70 1.57
C LEU A 131 20.84 -11.55 0.66
N TRP A 132 22.00 -11.35 1.26
CA TRP A 132 23.25 -11.06 0.58
C TRP A 132 24.39 -11.96 1.11
N PRO A 133 24.44 -13.24 0.71
CA PRO A 133 25.43 -14.19 1.25
C PRO A 133 26.89 -13.79 1.05
N HIS A 134 27.18 -12.85 0.13
CA HIS A 134 28.53 -12.34 -0.12
C HIS A 134 29.02 -11.33 0.92
N ASN A 135 28.13 -10.73 1.73
CA ASN A 135 28.50 -9.72 2.73
C ASN A 135 27.79 -9.88 4.08
N GLU A 136 26.78 -10.74 4.18
CA GLU A 136 26.04 -11.03 5.41
C GLU A 136 26.48 -12.35 6.01
N THR A 137 26.51 -12.39 7.33
CA THR A 137 26.72 -13.62 8.09
C THR A 137 25.50 -14.53 8.09
N ALA A 138 25.66 -15.80 8.42
CA ALA A 138 24.55 -16.75 8.53
C ALA A 138 23.52 -16.27 9.58
N LEU A 139 24.00 -15.74 10.71
CA LEU A 139 23.14 -15.19 11.77
C LEU A 139 22.37 -13.95 11.29
N GLN A 140 23.02 -13.00 10.63
CA GLN A 140 22.33 -11.82 10.08
C GLN A 140 21.24 -12.20 9.07
N MET A 141 21.51 -13.18 8.21
CA MET A 141 20.51 -13.66 7.27
C MET A 141 19.36 -14.40 7.97
N ARG A 142 19.64 -15.21 9.00
CA ARG A 142 18.61 -15.86 9.84
C ARG A 142 17.72 -14.80 10.49
N ASP A 143 18.32 -13.78 11.09
CA ASP A 143 17.63 -12.68 11.77
C ASP A 143 16.75 -11.88 10.81
N LYS A 144 17.20 -11.69 9.56
CA LYS A 144 16.35 -11.14 8.48
C LYS A 144 15.18 -12.05 8.13
N VAL A 145 15.39 -13.36 8.02
CA VAL A 145 14.31 -14.31 7.66
C VAL A 145 13.23 -14.30 8.73
N ARG A 146 13.59 -14.33 10.01
CA ARG A 146 12.63 -14.32 11.12
C ARG A 146 11.98 -12.94 11.32
N GLY A 147 12.77 -11.86 11.21
CA GLY A 147 12.31 -10.48 11.37
C GLY A 147 11.45 -9.96 10.21
N PHE A 148 11.60 -10.50 9.00
CA PHE A 148 10.76 -10.16 7.84
C PHE A 148 9.79 -11.27 7.44
N ALA A 149 9.56 -12.25 8.32
CA ALA A 149 8.53 -13.26 8.14
C ALA A 149 7.16 -12.59 7.90
N GLY A 150 6.38 -13.15 6.96
CA GLY A 150 5.17 -12.51 6.45
C GLY A 150 5.49 -11.38 5.47
N TRP A 151 5.64 -10.15 5.97
CA TRP A 151 5.94 -8.98 5.14
C TRP A 151 7.26 -8.31 5.56
N PRO A 152 8.14 -7.95 4.61
CA PRO A 152 8.04 -8.16 3.16
C PRO A 152 8.29 -9.60 2.67
N GLY A 153 8.71 -10.49 3.58
CA GLY A 153 9.31 -11.77 3.25
C GLY A 153 10.76 -11.62 2.81
N THR A 154 11.53 -12.69 2.95
CA THR A 154 12.93 -12.74 2.52
C THR A 154 13.11 -13.34 1.14
N THR A 155 14.09 -12.84 0.39
CA THR A 155 14.42 -13.32 -0.95
C THR A 155 15.92 -13.48 -1.15
N LEU A 156 16.29 -14.50 -1.92
CA LEU A 156 17.66 -14.83 -2.28
C LEU A 156 17.76 -14.97 -3.81
N ALA A 157 18.83 -14.44 -4.40
CA ALA A 157 19.11 -14.59 -5.83
C ALA A 157 19.96 -15.84 -6.06
N LEU A 158 19.46 -16.76 -6.89
CA LEU A 158 20.05 -18.08 -7.14
C LEU A 158 20.20 -18.31 -8.65
N ALA A 159 21.28 -18.98 -9.05
CA ALA A 159 21.35 -19.73 -10.30
C ALA A 159 20.92 -21.17 -10.02
N CYS A 160 19.80 -21.60 -10.59
CA CYS A 160 19.32 -22.98 -10.47
C CYS A 160 18.64 -23.47 -11.76
N SER A 161 18.55 -24.78 -11.96
CA SER A 161 17.91 -25.38 -13.16
C SER A 161 17.08 -26.60 -12.80
N GLY A 162 15.86 -26.66 -13.35
CA GLY A 162 15.01 -27.86 -13.27
C GLY A 162 15.12 -28.80 -14.47
N SER A 163 16.10 -28.58 -15.33
CA SER A 163 16.40 -29.49 -16.44
C SER A 163 17.91 -29.60 -16.62
N LYS A 164 18.36 -30.30 -17.67
CA LYS A 164 19.77 -30.36 -18.05
C LYS A 164 20.31 -29.04 -18.64
N ALA A 165 19.44 -28.04 -18.86
CA ALA A 165 19.84 -26.72 -19.33
C ALA A 165 20.66 -25.97 -18.27
N ALA A 166 21.47 -25.00 -18.71
CA ALA A 166 22.27 -24.17 -17.84
C ALA A 166 21.40 -23.46 -16.77
N PRO A 167 21.87 -23.39 -15.50
CA PRO A 167 21.20 -22.66 -14.44
C PRO A 167 20.87 -21.22 -14.81
N GLN A 168 19.64 -20.80 -14.52
CA GLN A 168 19.19 -19.42 -14.77
C GLN A 168 19.11 -18.66 -13.46
N GLY A 169 19.48 -17.38 -13.52
CA GLY A 169 19.32 -16.45 -12.41
C GLY A 169 17.85 -16.21 -12.10
N VAL A 170 17.44 -16.49 -10.87
CA VAL A 170 16.08 -16.32 -10.35
C VAL A 170 16.12 -15.81 -8.91
N ARG A 171 15.19 -14.92 -8.56
CA ARG A 171 15.00 -14.48 -7.19
C ARG A 171 13.92 -15.33 -6.55
N VAL A 172 14.30 -16.07 -5.52
CA VAL A 172 13.45 -17.04 -4.82
C VAL A 172 13.13 -16.48 -3.44
N LYS A 173 11.87 -16.55 -3.04
CA LYS A 173 11.48 -16.28 -1.65
C LYS A 173 11.89 -17.46 -0.78
N VAL A 174 12.39 -17.19 0.41
CA VAL A 174 12.93 -18.22 1.32
C VAL A 174 12.37 -18.03 2.72
N ALA A 175 12.15 -19.13 3.44
CA ALA A 175 11.71 -19.12 4.83
C ALA A 175 12.19 -20.37 5.60
N GLY A 176 11.98 -20.36 6.92
CA GLY A 176 12.46 -21.38 7.85
C GLY A 176 13.97 -21.39 7.91
N ALA A 177 14.55 -20.43 8.64
CA ALA A 177 15.99 -20.23 8.73
C ALA A 177 16.56 -20.77 10.04
N GLU A 178 17.69 -21.46 9.96
CA GLU A 178 18.46 -21.94 11.11
C GLU A 178 19.96 -21.81 10.79
N VAL A 179 20.81 -21.63 11.80
CA VAL A 179 22.26 -21.56 11.61
C VAL A 179 22.91 -22.76 12.25
N VAL A 180 23.76 -23.44 11.49
CA VAL A 180 24.57 -24.56 11.96
C VAL A 180 26.03 -24.38 11.57
N PRO A 181 26.99 -24.91 12.36
CA PRO A 181 28.38 -24.96 11.93
C PRO A 181 28.52 -25.81 10.64
N PHE A 182 29.39 -25.39 9.72
CA PHE A 182 29.70 -26.15 8.50
C PHE A 182 30.21 -27.56 8.82
N SER A 183 30.91 -27.73 9.95
CA SER A 183 31.35 -29.04 10.46
C SER A 183 30.22 -30.03 10.75
N THR A 184 28.96 -29.58 10.79
CA THR A 184 27.77 -30.44 10.94
C THR A 184 27.43 -31.19 9.65
N PHE A 185 27.92 -30.71 8.50
CA PHE A 185 27.70 -31.39 7.23
C PHE A 185 28.52 -32.68 7.15
N PRO A 186 28.00 -33.74 6.49
CA PRO A 186 28.74 -34.98 6.32
C PRO A 186 30.09 -34.73 5.63
N GLY A 187 31.14 -35.43 6.06
CA GLY A 187 32.51 -35.30 5.51
C GLY A 187 32.66 -35.64 4.02
N SER A 188 31.57 -36.03 3.34
CA SER A 188 31.51 -36.13 1.89
C SER A 188 31.49 -34.76 1.18
N ILE A 189 31.20 -33.67 1.88
CA ILE A 189 31.28 -32.31 1.34
C ILE A 189 32.68 -31.77 1.68
N SER A 190 33.46 -31.45 0.64
CA SER A 190 34.82 -30.94 0.82
C SER A 190 34.79 -29.53 1.42
N PRO A 191 35.71 -29.18 2.33
CA PRO A 191 35.93 -27.78 2.72
C PRO A 191 36.16 -26.86 1.51
N ASP A 192 36.81 -27.38 0.46
CA ASP A 192 37.13 -26.67 -0.79
C ASP A 192 35.93 -26.50 -1.74
N THR A 193 34.74 -27.01 -1.40
CA THR A 193 33.52 -26.72 -2.17
C THR A 193 33.37 -25.20 -2.31
N PRO A 194 32.98 -24.64 -3.47
CA PRO A 194 32.80 -23.20 -3.62
C PRO A 194 31.77 -22.63 -2.63
N LEU A 195 32.01 -21.43 -2.10
CA LEU A 195 31.11 -20.78 -1.15
C LEU A 195 29.73 -20.51 -1.75
N GLU A 196 29.69 -20.27 -3.05
CA GLU A 196 28.49 -19.98 -3.83
C GLU A 196 27.55 -21.19 -3.90
N GLU A 197 28.10 -22.40 -3.82
CA GLU A 197 27.34 -23.63 -4.01
C GLU A 197 26.35 -23.88 -2.86
N LEU A 198 25.11 -24.19 -3.24
CA LEU A 198 24.05 -24.55 -2.29
C LEU A 198 24.29 -25.98 -1.81
N LEU A 199 24.34 -26.14 -0.49
CA LEU A 199 24.52 -27.43 0.16
C LEU A 199 23.16 -28.07 0.43
N PHE A 200 23.03 -29.40 0.31
CA PHE A 200 21.80 -30.08 0.73
C PHE A 200 22.04 -30.87 2.01
N MET A 201 21.24 -30.57 3.03
CA MET A 201 21.22 -31.31 4.29
C MET A 201 20.02 -32.29 4.28
N PRO A 202 20.26 -33.61 4.28
CA PRO A 202 19.19 -34.58 4.42
C PRO A 202 18.56 -34.48 5.82
N ALA A 203 17.37 -35.05 5.98
CA ALA A 203 16.75 -35.20 7.29
C ALA A 203 17.66 -36.04 8.20
N VAL A 204 17.96 -35.53 9.39
CA VAL A 204 18.69 -36.22 10.46
C VAL A 204 17.82 -36.18 11.72
N ASP A 205 17.65 -37.33 12.39
CA ASP A 205 16.94 -37.47 13.68
C ASP A 205 15.54 -36.83 13.73
N GLY A 206 14.77 -36.97 12.64
CA GLY A 206 13.40 -36.46 12.56
C GLY A 206 13.28 -35.00 12.13
N SER A 207 14.39 -34.29 11.89
CA SER A 207 14.36 -32.96 11.27
C SER A 207 13.92 -33.01 9.81
N ASP A 208 13.30 -31.94 9.32
CA ASP A 208 13.03 -31.79 7.89
C ASP A 208 14.34 -31.61 7.11
N PRO A 209 14.42 -31.96 5.83
CA PRO A 209 15.57 -31.60 5.00
C PRO A 209 15.72 -30.08 4.85
N ALA A 210 16.94 -29.62 4.60
CA ALA A 210 17.25 -28.20 4.34
C ALA A 210 18.19 -28.02 3.16
N VAL A 211 18.22 -26.78 2.65
CA VAL A 211 19.27 -26.30 1.76
C VAL A 211 20.11 -25.28 2.52
N GLY A 212 21.42 -25.51 2.58
CA GLY A 212 22.40 -24.66 3.25
C GLY A 212 23.00 -23.61 2.32
N ILE A 213 23.14 -22.40 2.83
CA ILE A 213 23.85 -21.27 2.23
C ILE A 213 25.07 -21.00 3.08
N ARG A 214 26.26 -21.14 2.48
CA ARG A 214 27.52 -20.81 3.15
C ARG A 214 27.91 -19.37 2.82
N PRO A 215 27.88 -18.44 3.77
CA PRO A 215 28.13 -17.03 3.49
C PRO A 215 29.63 -16.77 3.38
N ALA A 216 30.00 -15.78 2.58
CA ALA A 216 31.40 -15.38 2.42
C ALA A 216 31.96 -14.66 3.66
N ALA A 217 31.10 -14.00 4.44
CA ALA A 217 31.49 -13.26 5.64
C ALA A 217 31.82 -14.17 6.84
N ASP A 218 31.22 -15.36 6.91
CA ASP A 218 31.42 -16.35 7.99
C ASP A 218 31.30 -17.80 7.46
N PRO A 219 32.28 -18.26 6.65
CA PRO A 219 32.19 -19.55 5.95
C PRO A 219 32.10 -20.78 6.88
N GLU A 220 32.46 -20.63 8.15
CA GLU A 220 32.33 -21.67 9.18
C GLU A 220 30.88 -21.92 9.61
N ASN A 221 29.95 -21.02 9.26
CA ASN A 221 28.53 -21.16 9.55
C ASN A 221 27.72 -21.32 8.27
N VAL A 222 26.61 -22.03 8.36
CA VAL A 222 25.70 -22.27 7.25
C VAL A 222 24.29 -21.89 7.65
N LEU A 223 23.66 -21.06 6.83
CA LEU A 223 22.22 -20.76 6.92
C LEU A 223 21.43 -21.89 6.26
N LEU A 224 20.73 -22.70 7.04
CA LEU A 224 19.77 -23.68 6.56
C LEU A 224 18.45 -23.01 6.24
N LEU A 225 17.88 -23.33 5.07
CA LEU A 225 16.57 -22.86 4.61
C LEU A 225 15.64 -24.05 4.36
N ARG A 226 14.42 -23.98 4.90
CA ARG A 226 13.44 -25.09 4.86
C ARG A 226 12.44 -24.97 3.72
N SER A 227 12.12 -23.77 3.25
CA SER A 227 11.16 -23.58 2.17
C SER A 227 11.57 -22.52 1.15
N PHE A 228 11.09 -22.72 -0.08
CA PHE A 228 11.45 -21.94 -1.25
C PHE A 228 10.22 -21.66 -2.11
N GLN A 229 10.05 -20.42 -2.55
CA GLN A 229 9.01 -20.03 -3.48
C GLN A 229 9.61 -19.30 -4.69
N LEU A 230 9.61 -19.98 -5.85
CA LEU A 230 10.00 -19.35 -7.12
C LEU A 230 8.92 -18.36 -7.60
N PRO A 231 9.28 -17.37 -8.42
CA PRO A 231 8.33 -16.40 -8.96
C PRO A 231 7.16 -17.08 -9.69
N GLY A 232 5.93 -16.81 -9.24
CA GLY A 232 4.71 -17.37 -9.83
C GLY A 232 4.47 -18.86 -9.55
N LYS A 233 5.21 -19.45 -8.59
CA LYS A 233 5.02 -20.83 -8.13
C LYS A 233 4.54 -20.83 -6.67
N GLN A 234 3.99 -21.98 -6.26
CA GLN A 234 3.70 -22.24 -4.85
C GLN A 234 5.00 -22.41 -4.07
N GLU A 235 4.93 -22.13 -2.78
CA GLU A 235 6.01 -22.46 -1.85
C GLU A 235 6.18 -23.97 -1.77
N VAL A 236 7.43 -24.42 -1.76
CA VAL A 236 7.78 -25.84 -1.70
C VAL A 236 8.86 -26.09 -0.64
N PRO A 237 8.84 -27.25 0.05
CA PRO A 237 9.90 -27.62 0.97
C PRO A 237 11.24 -27.83 0.28
N ALA A 238 12.35 -27.70 1.02
CA ALA A 238 13.72 -27.87 0.57
C ALA A 238 13.96 -29.20 -0.16
N LYS A 239 13.34 -30.29 0.30
CA LYS A 239 13.38 -31.61 -0.37
C LYS A 239 12.85 -31.56 -1.81
N THR A 240 11.73 -30.87 -2.01
CA THR A 240 11.10 -30.71 -3.33
C THR A 240 11.90 -29.74 -4.19
N PHE A 241 12.40 -28.64 -3.60
CA PHE A 241 13.28 -27.70 -4.27
C PHE A 241 14.55 -28.39 -4.80
N ARG A 242 15.24 -29.19 -3.96
CA ARG A 242 16.43 -29.94 -4.37
C ARG A 242 16.17 -30.83 -5.58
N LYS A 243 15.12 -31.67 -5.52
CA LYS A 243 14.74 -32.56 -6.64
C LYS A 243 14.44 -31.77 -7.91
N GLY A 244 13.78 -30.63 -7.77
CA GLY A 244 13.32 -29.83 -8.90
C GLY A 244 14.36 -28.86 -9.47
N TYR A 245 15.40 -28.48 -8.73
CA TYR A 245 16.24 -27.33 -9.10
C TYR A 245 17.75 -27.49 -8.81
N MET A 246 18.16 -28.59 -8.15
CA MET A 246 19.56 -28.87 -7.78
C MET A 246 20.07 -30.24 -8.30
N THR A 247 19.25 -30.99 -9.05
CA THR A 247 19.55 -32.38 -9.42
C THR A 247 20.59 -32.51 -10.55
N PHE A 248 20.49 -31.66 -11.58
CA PHE A 248 21.29 -31.83 -12.81
C PHE A 248 22.59 -31.01 -12.80
N GLN A 249 22.58 -29.89 -12.08
CA GLN A 249 23.69 -28.95 -11.94
C GLN A 249 23.63 -28.38 -10.52
N PRO A 250 24.79 -28.08 -9.89
CA PRO A 250 24.82 -27.40 -8.61
C PRO A 250 24.07 -26.07 -8.71
N ALA A 251 23.16 -25.82 -7.76
CA ALA A 251 22.60 -24.49 -7.61
C ALA A 251 23.58 -23.63 -6.83
N ARG A 252 23.63 -22.34 -7.12
CA ARG A 252 24.51 -21.40 -6.42
C ARG A 252 23.83 -20.07 -6.16
N TRP A 253 24.23 -19.35 -5.12
CA TRP A 253 23.82 -17.96 -4.97
C TRP A 253 24.57 -17.07 -5.98
N LEU A 254 23.94 -15.97 -6.38
CA LEU A 254 24.49 -15.04 -7.39
C LEU A 254 25.36 -13.96 -6.75
N SER A 255 26.46 -13.61 -7.42
CA SER A 255 27.24 -12.41 -7.11
C SER A 255 26.43 -11.12 -7.39
N PRO A 256 26.80 -9.97 -6.81
CA PRO A 256 26.16 -8.69 -7.09
C PRO A 256 26.11 -8.33 -8.59
N GLU A 257 27.17 -8.63 -9.34
CA GLU A 257 27.28 -8.37 -10.77
C GLU A 257 26.29 -9.22 -11.57
N GLU A 258 26.16 -10.50 -11.21
CA GLU A 258 25.21 -11.42 -11.82
C GLU A 258 23.76 -11.06 -11.47
N GLU A 259 23.52 -10.61 -10.25
CA GLU A 259 22.20 -10.14 -9.86
C GLU A 259 21.78 -8.88 -10.64
N SER A 260 22.71 -7.94 -10.83
CA SER A 260 22.49 -6.72 -11.63
C SER A 260 22.13 -7.06 -13.09
N THR A 261 22.84 -8.02 -13.68
CA THR A 261 22.56 -8.50 -15.04
C THR A 261 21.25 -9.31 -15.13
N MET A 262 20.84 -10.00 -14.07
CA MET A 262 19.54 -10.66 -13.98
C MET A 262 18.37 -9.65 -13.98
N VAL A 263 18.53 -8.54 -13.25
CA VAL A 263 17.55 -7.43 -13.22
C VAL A 263 17.50 -6.73 -14.58
N SER A 264 18.64 -6.56 -15.26
CA SER A 264 18.68 -5.97 -16.59
C SER A 264 18.06 -6.90 -17.65
N ALA A 265 18.25 -8.22 -17.56
CA ALA A 265 17.61 -9.20 -18.45
C ALA A 265 16.09 -9.29 -18.25
N THR A 266 15.60 -9.24 -17.00
CA THR A 266 14.16 -9.14 -16.73
C THR A 266 13.58 -7.76 -17.10
N GLY A 267 14.37 -6.70 -16.99
CA GLY A 267 14.09 -5.37 -17.50
C GLY A 267 14.01 -5.34 -19.03
N VAL A 268 14.92 -6.02 -19.73
CA VAL A 268 14.97 -6.19 -21.18
C VAL A 268 13.86 -7.11 -21.65
N LEU A 269 13.52 -8.19 -20.95
CA LEU A 269 12.37 -9.05 -21.22
C LEU A 269 11.04 -8.35 -20.94
N LYS A 270 10.96 -7.49 -19.92
CA LYS A 270 9.81 -6.60 -19.70
C LYS A 270 9.76 -5.51 -20.77
N LYS A 271 10.88 -4.95 -21.21
CA LYS A 271 10.98 -3.94 -22.28
C LYS A 271 10.75 -4.55 -23.66
N GLN A 272 11.09 -5.82 -23.89
CA GLN A 272 10.83 -6.64 -25.08
C GLN A 272 9.42 -7.22 -25.06
N LYS A 273 8.83 -7.58 -23.91
CA LYS A 273 7.39 -7.87 -23.78
C LYS A 273 6.55 -6.60 -23.90
N LYS A 274 7.05 -5.44 -23.43
CA LYS A 274 6.44 -4.12 -23.60
C LYS A 274 6.66 -3.57 -25.01
N MET A 275 7.77 -3.90 -25.69
CA MET A 275 8.01 -3.62 -27.11
C MET A 275 7.28 -4.60 -28.02
N ARG A 276 7.13 -5.87 -27.66
CA ARG A 276 6.25 -6.82 -28.35
C ARG A 276 4.80 -6.40 -28.14
N ARG A 277 4.37 -6.06 -26.93
CA ARG A 277 3.06 -5.43 -26.69
C ARG A 277 2.92 -4.09 -27.40
N ARG A 278 3.95 -3.26 -27.52
CA ARG A 278 3.92 -2.01 -28.33
C ARG A 278 3.99 -2.24 -29.83
N ALA A 279 4.59 -3.33 -30.32
CA ALA A 279 4.65 -3.69 -31.73
C ALA A 279 3.38 -4.42 -32.16
N THR A 280 2.76 -5.18 -31.25
CA THR A 280 1.41 -5.71 -31.36
C THR A 280 0.40 -4.57 -31.19
N ASP A 281 0.54 -3.65 -30.23
CA ASP A 281 -0.29 -2.43 -30.08
C ASP A 281 -0.08 -1.43 -31.22
N ASN A 282 1.09 -1.34 -31.87
CA ASN A 282 1.31 -0.45 -33.01
C ASN A 282 0.85 -1.09 -34.33
N ARG A 283 0.91 -2.43 -34.46
CA ARG A 283 0.22 -3.14 -35.55
C ARG A 283 -1.30 -3.16 -35.35
N ILE A 284 -1.77 -3.20 -34.12
CA ILE A 284 -3.17 -3.02 -33.73
C ILE A 284 -3.58 -1.57 -33.96
N LYS A 285 -2.78 -0.56 -33.59
CA LYS A 285 -3.08 0.87 -33.82
C LYS A 285 -3.07 1.30 -35.29
N MET A 286 -2.30 0.64 -36.17
CA MET A 286 -2.40 0.92 -37.62
C MET A 286 -3.56 0.19 -38.31
N ARG A 287 -4.04 -0.94 -37.78
CA ARG A 287 -5.26 -1.60 -38.28
C ARG A 287 -6.54 -1.00 -37.67
N GLU A 288 -6.52 -0.65 -36.39
CA GLU A 288 -7.61 0.05 -35.71
C GLU A 288 -7.83 1.47 -36.23
N PHE A 289 -6.85 2.13 -36.85
CA PHE A 289 -7.09 3.45 -37.49
C PHE A 289 -7.75 3.35 -38.88
N GLN A 290 -7.74 2.19 -39.52
CA GLN A 290 -8.39 1.95 -40.81
C GLN A 290 -9.69 1.14 -40.70
N ASP A 291 -9.89 0.41 -39.60
CA ASP A 291 -11.13 -0.36 -39.33
C ASP A 291 -12.17 0.41 -38.47
N ILE A 292 -11.88 1.65 -38.03
CA ILE A 292 -12.85 2.54 -37.34
C ILE A 292 -13.94 3.10 -38.28
N PHE A 293 -13.92 2.76 -39.57
CA PHE A 293 -15.05 2.95 -40.48
C PHE A 293 -15.39 1.65 -41.24
N SER A 294 -15.86 0.61 -40.56
CA SER A 294 -16.85 -0.31 -41.16
C SER A 294 -17.50 -1.26 -40.14
N ILE A 295 -18.83 -1.18 -40.06
CA ILE A 295 -19.83 -2.25 -39.85
C ILE A 295 -19.39 -3.44 -38.98
N ASP A 296 -19.51 -3.33 -37.64
CA ASP A 296 -19.68 -4.53 -36.78
C ASP A 296 -20.36 -4.25 -35.42
N SER A 297 -20.67 -2.99 -35.08
CA SER A 297 -21.50 -2.63 -33.92
C SER A 297 -23.01 -2.76 -34.19
N LEU A 298 -23.43 -2.93 -35.45
CA LEU A 298 -24.82 -3.21 -35.85
C LEU A 298 -25.21 -4.69 -35.66
N SER A 299 -24.25 -5.62 -35.63
CA SER A 299 -24.50 -7.07 -35.61
C SER A 299 -24.97 -7.59 -34.24
N ALA A 300 -24.32 -7.15 -33.14
CA ALA A 300 -24.70 -7.57 -31.78
C ALA A 300 -26.01 -6.94 -31.31
N ALA A 301 -26.26 -5.66 -31.66
CA ALA A 301 -27.51 -4.98 -31.37
C ALA A 301 -28.70 -5.53 -32.19
N MET A 302 -28.47 -5.95 -33.45
CA MET A 302 -29.47 -6.65 -34.27
C MET A 302 -29.76 -8.06 -33.74
N MET A 303 -28.75 -8.84 -33.33
CA MET A 303 -28.97 -10.15 -32.70
C MET A 303 -29.79 -10.02 -31.40
N PHE A 304 -29.59 -8.94 -30.63
CA PHE A 304 -30.30 -8.75 -29.37
C PHE A 304 -31.78 -8.34 -29.56
N ASN A 305 -32.08 -7.51 -30.58
CA ASN A 305 -33.47 -7.23 -30.97
C ASN A 305 -34.19 -8.48 -31.50
N PHE A 306 -33.47 -9.41 -32.12
CA PHE A 306 -33.99 -10.70 -32.56
C PHE A 306 -34.37 -11.62 -31.39
N PHE A 307 -33.59 -11.69 -30.31
CA PHE A 307 -33.93 -12.53 -29.15
C PHE A 307 -35.08 -11.94 -28.30
N ARG A 308 -35.16 -10.60 -28.21
CA ARG A 308 -36.21 -9.91 -27.43
C ARG A 308 -37.59 -9.97 -28.08
N THR A 309 -37.67 -10.06 -29.41
CA THR A 309 -38.93 -10.31 -30.14
C THR A 309 -39.30 -11.80 -30.21
N SER A 310 -38.39 -12.70 -29.87
CA SER A 310 -38.56 -14.16 -29.99
C SER A 310 -38.90 -14.89 -28.68
N GLY A 311 -38.90 -14.20 -27.53
CA GLY A 311 -39.34 -14.78 -26.25
C GLY A 311 -38.43 -15.87 -25.64
N VAL A 312 -37.14 -15.90 -25.97
CA VAL A 312 -36.17 -16.89 -25.45
C VAL A 312 -35.26 -16.24 -24.41
N GLU A 313 -35.17 -16.80 -23.20
CA GLU A 313 -34.27 -16.29 -22.14
C GLU A 313 -32.78 -16.59 -22.44
N PRO A 314 -31.85 -15.66 -22.17
CA PRO A 314 -30.43 -15.85 -22.44
C PRO A 314 -29.71 -16.70 -21.37
N CYS A 315 -28.74 -17.50 -21.81
CA CYS A 315 -27.89 -18.35 -20.95
C CYS A 315 -26.98 -17.52 -20.03
N GLY A 316 -26.69 -18.02 -18.81
CA GLY A 316 -25.98 -17.32 -17.72
C GLY A 316 -24.58 -16.76 -18.04
N HIS A 317 -23.91 -17.22 -19.10
CA HIS A 317 -22.66 -16.61 -19.57
C HIS A 317 -22.85 -15.25 -20.26
N LEU A 318 -24.00 -15.00 -20.91
CA LEU A 318 -24.33 -13.69 -21.47
C LEU A 318 -24.67 -12.67 -20.38
N ALA A 319 -25.38 -13.08 -19.33
CA ALA A 319 -25.70 -12.21 -18.18
C ALA A 319 -24.43 -11.77 -17.43
N ALA A 320 -23.42 -12.63 -17.31
CA ALA A 320 -22.14 -12.28 -16.70
C ALA A 320 -21.29 -11.34 -17.59
N ALA A 321 -21.35 -11.50 -18.91
CA ALA A 321 -20.72 -10.59 -19.87
C ALA A 321 -21.42 -9.23 -19.88
N GLU A 322 -22.74 -9.21 -19.80
CA GLU A 322 -23.58 -8.00 -19.68
C GLU A 322 -23.28 -7.24 -18.39
N ALA A 323 -23.18 -7.93 -17.23
CA ALA A 323 -22.77 -7.32 -15.97
C ALA A 323 -21.32 -6.80 -15.97
N ALA A 324 -20.41 -7.45 -16.71
CA ALA A 324 -19.02 -7.02 -16.84
C ALA A 324 -18.85 -5.83 -17.80
N ILE A 325 -19.66 -5.77 -18.86
CA ILE A 325 -19.73 -4.65 -19.82
C ILE A 325 -20.43 -3.46 -19.15
N GLN A 326 -21.55 -3.67 -18.46
CA GLN A 326 -22.21 -2.64 -17.64
C GLN A 326 -21.28 -2.12 -16.55
N ARG A 327 -20.56 -2.98 -15.81
CA ARG A 327 -19.57 -2.52 -14.81
C ARG A 327 -18.43 -1.71 -15.44
N LYS A 328 -17.93 -2.09 -16.62
CA LYS A 328 -16.89 -1.31 -17.33
C LYS A 328 -17.41 0.01 -17.90
N GLN A 329 -18.67 0.10 -18.32
CA GLN A 329 -19.31 1.35 -18.74
C GLN A 329 -19.66 2.26 -17.56
N LEU A 330 -20.10 1.72 -16.41
CA LEU A 330 -20.42 2.44 -15.17
C LEU A 330 -19.24 3.28 -14.63
N HIS A 331 -17.99 2.88 -14.90
CA HIS A 331 -16.79 3.60 -14.45
C HIS A 331 -16.45 4.84 -15.30
N LEU A 332 -17.16 5.05 -16.42
CA LEU A 332 -16.91 6.14 -17.36
C LEU A 332 -18.00 7.24 -17.30
N GLU A 333 -19.06 7.02 -16.52
CA GLU A 333 -20.24 7.89 -16.51
C GLU A 333 -20.15 9.03 -15.48
N ILE A 334 -20.87 10.11 -15.80
CA ILE A 334 -21.17 11.22 -14.91
C ILE A 334 -22.43 10.85 -14.12
N SER A 335 -22.38 11.04 -12.80
CA SER A 335 -23.53 10.83 -11.92
C SER A 335 -24.11 12.17 -11.50
N GLU A 336 -25.41 12.36 -11.68
CA GLU A 336 -26.13 13.53 -11.17
C GLU A 336 -26.25 13.42 -9.65
N ILE A 337 -25.69 14.39 -8.92
CA ILE A 337 -25.71 14.46 -7.45
C ILE A 337 -26.83 15.35 -6.96
N LEU A 338 -26.97 16.53 -7.55
CA LEU A 338 -28.14 17.39 -7.37
C LEU A 338 -28.85 17.56 -8.71
N PRO A 339 -30.18 17.37 -8.76
CA PRO A 339 -30.94 17.47 -10.00
C PRO A 339 -30.64 18.75 -10.77
N GLY A 340 -30.24 18.60 -12.03
CA GLY A 340 -29.99 19.66 -13.00
C GLY A 340 -28.80 20.59 -12.71
N SER A 341 -28.08 20.39 -11.61
CA SER A 341 -27.21 21.44 -11.04
C SER A 341 -25.82 20.97 -10.62
N LEU A 342 -25.68 19.76 -10.08
CA LEU A 342 -24.39 19.23 -9.65
C LEU A 342 -24.18 17.79 -10.12
N TYR A 343 -23.04 17.57 -10.76
CA TYR A 343 -22.63 16.29 -11.31
C TYR A 343 -21.26 15.88 -10.77
N LEU A 344 -21.05 14.57 -10.62
CA LEU A 344 -19.80 13.96 -10.15
C LEU A 344 -19.32 12.92 -11.16
N GLY A 345 -18.07 13.02 -11.62
CA GLY A 345 -17.57 12.15 -12.68
C GLY A 345 -16.07 11.88 -12.68
N ALA A 346 -15.63 11.20 -13.74
CA ALA A 346 -14.24 10.87 -14.03
C ALA A 346 -13.65 11.77 -15.13
N ALA A 347 -12.31 11.81 -15.25
CA ALA A 347 -11.62 12.74 -16.15
C ALA A 347 -11.92 12.53 -17.64
N ASN A 348 -12.20 11.29 -18.04
CA ASN A 348 -12.64 10.95 -19.41
C ASN A 348 -13.96 11.63 -19.78
N ALA A 349 -14.87 11.81 -18.81
CA ALA A 349 -16.15 12.46 -19.04
C ALA A 349 -15.97 13.97 -19.26
N ALA A 350 -15.07 14.61 -18.52
CA ALA A 350 -14.70 16.01 -18.72
C ALA A 350 -14.05 16.26 -20.10
N LEU A 351 -13.17 15.35 -20.55
CA LEU A 351 -12.56 15.41 -21.89
C LEU A 351 -13.59 15.28 -23.02
N GLY A 352 -14.63 14.46 -22.83
CA GLY A 352 -15.75 14.33 -23.75
C GLY A 352 -16.54 15.64 -23.86
N LEU A 353 -16.88 16.27 -22.74
CA LEU A 353 -17.65 17.52 -22.69
C LEU A 353 -16.95 18.72 -23.35
N ALA A 354 -15.62 18.77 -23.28
CA ALA A 354 -14.86 19.82 -23.97
C ALA A 354 -14.81 19.65 -25.49
N LYS A 355 -14.97 18.42 -25.98
CA LYS A 355 -15.01 18.10 -27.42
C LYS A 355 -16.44 18.15 -27.97
N GLU A 356 -17.42 17.80 -27.16
CA GLU A 356 -18.84 17.73 -27.50
C GLU A 356 -19.63 18.57 -26.49
N ALA A 357 -19.90 19.83 -26.85
CA ALA A 357 -20.67 20.73 -26.01
C ALA A 357 -22.16 20.30 -25.95
N ASN A 358 -22.47 19.55 -24.90
CA ASN A 358 -23.75 19.42 -24.19
C ASN A 358 -24.86 18.47 -24.69
N ALA A 359 -25.01 17.36 -23.95
CA ALA A 359 -26.29 16.73 -23.63
C ALA A 359 -26.78 17.01 -22.18
N LEU A 360 -25.89 17.39 -21.26
CA LEU A 360 -26.18 17.55 -19.81
C LEU A 360 -26.23 19.02 -19.33
N GLY A 361 -26.05 19.99 -20.24
CA GLY A 361 -26.14 21.42 -19.91
C GLY A 361 -25.03 21.96 -19.01
N ILE A 362 -23.89 21.28 -18.90
CA ILE A 362 -22.79 21.65 -17.99
C ILE A 362 -22.18 22.99 -18.44
N THR A 363 -22.06 23.92 -17.50
CA THR A 363 -21.49 25.26 -17.69
C THR A 363 -20.17 25.45 -16.95
N HIS A 364 -19.94 24.68 -15.88
CA HIS A 364 -18.74 24.78 -15.04
C HIS A 364 -18.10 23.40 -14.82
N VAL A 365 -16.78 23.33 -14.83
CA VAL A 365 -16.02 22.09 -14.54
C VAL A 365 -14.95 22.37 -13.50
N LEU A 366 -15.00 21.63 -12.40
CA LEU A 366 -13.98 21.62 -11.36
C LEU A 366 -13.15 20.33 -11.47
N ASN A 367 -11.91 20.46 -11.94
CA ASN A 367 -10.94 19.36 -11.99
C ASN A 367 -10.14 19.34 -10.69
N VAL A 368 -10.23 18.24 -9.94
CA VAL A 368 -9.46 18.06 -8.70
C VAL A 368 -8.43 16.94 -8.75
N SER A 369 -8.02 16.56 -9.96
CA SER A 369 -6.98 15.55 -10.16
C SER A 369 -5.66 16.13 -10.62
N ASP A 370 -4.58 15.42 -10.29
CA ASP A 370 -3.25 15.63 -10.90
C ASP A 370 -3.20 15.37 -12.40
N LEU A 371 -4.27 14.79 -12.99
CA LEU A 371 -4.37 14.62 -14.43
C LEU A 371 -4.89 15.92 -15.05
N TYR A 372 -4.08 16.50 -15.92
CA TYR A 372 -4.45 17.69 -16.67
C TYR A 372 -5.39 17.30 -17.82
N ALA A 373 -6.69 17.24 -17.51
CA ALA A 373 -7.74 16.96 -18.48
C ALA A 373 -8.10 18.22 -19.28
N LEU A 374 -8.27 19.35 -18.61
CA LEU A 374 -8.62 20.66 -19.19
C LEU A 374 -7.85 21.76 -18.46
N ALA A 375 -7.44 22.79 -19.21
CA ALA A 375 -6.79 23.96 -18.64
C ALA A 375 -7.78 24.82 -17.86
N PRO A 376 -7.37 25.48 -16.75
CA PRO A 376 -8.21 26.47 -16.10
C PRO A 376 -8.51 27.65 -17.03
N GLY A 377 -9.67 28.28 -16.86
CA GLY A 377 -10.16 29.39 -17.66
C GLY A 377 -11.38 29.06 -18.50
N LYS A 378 -11.69 29.95 -19.45
CA LYS A 378 -12.90 29.88 -20.27
C LYS A 378 -12.66 29.09 -21.57
N HIS A 379 -13.39 27.99 -21.74
CA HIS A 379 -13.39 27.14 -22.93
C HIS A 379 -14.75 27.21 -23.61
N GLY A 380 -14.93 28.20 -24.48
CA GLY A 380 -16.24 28.49 -25.09
C GLY A 380 -17.27 28.95 -24.04
N LYS A 381 -18.32 28.16 -23.83
CA LYS A 381 -19.33 28.38 -22.78
C LYS A 381 -18.95 27.77 -21.42
N LEU A 382 -17.90 26.96 -21.38
CA LEU A 382 -17.45 26.25 -20.20
C LEU A 382 -16.47 27.08 -19.38
N VAL A 383 -16.71 27.19 -18.08
CA VAL A 383 -15.75 27.75 -17.13
C VAL A 383 -15.07 26.61 -16.40
N VAL A 384 -13.75 26.53 -16.47
CA VAL A 384 -12.97 25.43 -15.89
C VAL A 384 -12.06 25.95 -14.80
N GLU A 385 -12.04 25.28 -13.67
CA GLU A 385 -11.08 25.51 -12.59
C GLU A 385 -10.28 24.23 -12.31
N TRP A 386 -8.99 24.38 -12.01
CA TRP A 386 -8.10 23.25 -11.74
C TRP A 386 -7.40 23.38 -10.38
N VAL A 387 -7.76 22.48 -9.47
CA VAL A 387 -7.22 22.41 -8.11
C VAL A 387 -6.58 21.02 -7.91
N PRO A 388 -5.29 20.83 -8.26
CA PRO A 388 -4.67 19.51 -8.24
C PRO A 388 -4.58 18.95 -6.82
N MET A 389 -5.15 17.76 -6.63
CA MET A 389 -5.02 16.96 -5.42
C MET A 389 -4.55 15.55 -5.76
N ALA A 390 -3.84 14.91 -4.85
CA ALA A 390 -3.30 13.58 -4.93
C ALA A 390 -4.19 12.53 -4.25
N ASP A 391 -4.01 11.27 -4.66
CA ASP A 391 -4.69 10.11 -4.07
C ASP A 391 -3.81 9.40 -3.03
N ASP A 392 -2.81 10.10 -2.50
CA ASP A 392 -1.81 9.55 -1.58
C ASP A 392 -2.15 9.79 -0.11
N GLY A 393 -3.22 10.54 0.19
CA GLY A 393 -3.68 10.82 1.55
C GLY A 393 -2.82 11.85 2.31
N PHE A 394 -1.78 12.41 1.69
CA PHE A 394 -0.88 13.38 2.33
C PHE A 394 -1.29 14.84 2.10
N ASP A 395 -2.14 15.10 1.11
CA ASP A 395 -2.62 16.45 0.84
C ASP A 395 -3.57 16.92 1.94
N ASP A 396 -3.26 18.05 2.57
CA ASP A 396 -4.13 18.66 3.57
C ASP A 396 -5.30 19.39 2.91
N VAL A 397 -6.29 18.64 2.41
CA VAL A 397 -7.47 19.15 1.69
C VAL A 397 -8.19 20.25 2.48
N PHE A 398 -8.27 20.12 3.79
CA PHE A 398 -8.97 21.04 4.71
C PHE A 398 -8.00 21.89 5.55
N GLY A 399 -6.78 22.12 5.05
CA GLY A 399 -5.81 23.02 5.67
C GLY A 399 -6.31 24.47 5.80
N PRO A 400 -5.45 25.41 6.23
CA PRO A 400 -5.81 26.82 6.33
C PRO A 400 -6.34 27.35 4.99
N GLU A 401 -7.29 28.28 5.06
CA GLU A 401 -7.79 28.98 3.89
C GLU A 401 -6.65 29.71 3.17
N GLN A 402 -6.61 29.56 1.86
CA GLN A 402 -5.61 30.16 0.98
C GLN A 402 -6.31 31.00 -0.06
N THR A 403 -5.77 32.20 -0.31
CA THR A 403 -6.26 33.06 -1.39
C THR A 403 -5.87 32.51 -2.76
N ALA A 404 -6.50 33.02 -3.83
CA ALA A 404 -6.05 32.72 -5.18
C ALA A 404 -4.59 33.14 -5.35
N GLU A 405 -4.21 34.32 -4.87
CA GLU A 405 -2.84 34.82 -4.94
C GLU A 405 -1.82 33.89 -4.26
N ASP A 406 -2.15 33.32 -3.09
CA ASP A 406 -1.29 32.39 -2.36
C ASP A 406 -1.02 31.12 -3.19
N PHE A 407 -2.06 30.59 -3.83
CA PHE A 407 -1.96 29.43 -4.69
C PHE A 407 -1.13 29.74 -5.94
N GLU A 408 -1.34 30.90 -6.58
CA GLU A 408 -0.65 31.20 -7.83
C GLU A 408 0.84 31.45 -7.55
N ALA A 409 1.15 32.08 -6.40
CA ALA A 409 2.51 32.27 -5.91
C ALA A 409 3.21 30.92 -5.65
N ALA A 410 2.54 29.99 -4.96
CA ALA A 410 3.07 28.66 -4.67
C ALA A 410 3.33 27.86 -5.96
N ARG A 411 2.47 28.02 -6.98
CA ARG A 411 2.67 27.39 -8.29
C ARG A 411 3.79 28.02 -9.11
N LYS A 412 4.04 29.31 -8.95
CA LYS A 412 5.16 30.00 -9.60
C LYS A 412 6.50 29.50 -9.07
N GLU A 413 6.59 29.21 -7.78
CA GLU A 413 7.78 28.63 -7.14
C GLU A 413 7.95 27.14 -7.48
N ASN A 414 6.87 26.37 -7.41
CA ASN A 414 6.86 24.96 -7.80
C ASN A 414 5.63 24.66 -8.68
N PRO A 415 5.81 24.44 -10.00
CA PRO A 415 4.70 24.15 -10.90
C PRO A 415 3.88 22.89 -10.56
N LYS A 416 4.43 22.01 -9.71
CA LYS A 416 3.81 20.79 -9.19
C LYS A 416 3.36 20.93 -7.72
N CYS A 417 3.35 22.14 -7.16
CA CYS A 417 2.87 22.40 -5.82
C CYS A 417 1.43 21.90 -5.66
N ARG A 418 1.16 21.23 -4.54
CA ARG A 418 -0.18 20.81 -4.11
C ARG A 418 -0.50 21.61 -2.86
N PRO A 419 -1.44 22.56 -2.94
CA PRO A 419 -1.71 23.49 -1.84
C PRO A 419 -2.38 22.79 -0.66
N SER A 420 -2.06 23.23 0.55
CA SER A 420 -2.92 22.99 1.72
C SER A 420 -4.21 23.80 1.61
N GLY A 421 -5.33 23.29 2.09
CA GLY A 421 -6.61 24.02 2.06
C GLY A 421 -7.29 24.05 0.69
N ALA A 422 -6.99 23.09 -0.19
CA ALA A 422 -7.60 22.97 -1.52
C ALA A 422 -9.14 23.05 -1.52
N TYR A 423 -9.79 22.61 -0.44
CA TYR A 423 -11.24 22.69 -0.27
C TYR A 423 -11.77 24.11 -0.42
N TRP A 424 -11.10 25.13 0.14
CA TRP A 424 -11.59 26.51 0.13
C TRP A 424 -11.69 27.08 -1.28
N ARG A 425 -10.66 26.86 -2.11
CA ARG A 425 -10.70 27.24 -3.54
C ARG A 425 -11.77 26.48 -4.31
N CYS A 426 -11.96 25.19 -4.03
CA CYS A 426 -13.05 24.41 -4.62
C CYS A 426 -14.42 24.96 -4.22
N LYS A 427 -14.59 25.34 -2.95
CA LYS A 427 -15.82 25.91 -2.41
C LYS A 427 -16.12 27.25 -3.09
N ASP A 428 -15.15 28.16 -3.17
CA ASP A 428 -15.34 29.47 -3.82
C ASP A 428 -15.80 29.33 -5.27
N PHE A 429 -15.21 28.38 -6.00
CA PHE A 429 -15.63 28.07 -7.36
C PHE A 429 -17.07 27.56 -7.43
N LEU A 430 -17.45 26.63 -6.53
CA LEU A 430 -18.80 26.10 -6.46
C LEU A 430 -19.81 27.19 -6.10
N GLU A 431 -19.54 28.01 -5.08
CA GLU A 431 -20.41 29.10 -4.65
C GLU A 431 -20.55 30.18 -5.74
N ALA A 432 -19.46 30.53 -6.41
CA ALA A 432 -19.50 31.45 -7.54
C ALA A 432 -20.37 30.91 -8.69
N ALA A 433 -20.22 29.63 -9.03
CA ALA A 433 -21.02 28.99 -10.08
C ALA A 433 -22.51 28.99 -9.73
N PHE A 434 -22.86 28.64 -8.47
CA PHE A 434 -24.25 28.54 -8.01
C PHE A 434 -24.94 29.88 -7.70
N LYS A 435 -24.25 31.02 -7.85
CA LYS A 435 -24.92 32.35 -7.86
C LYS A 435 -25.89 32.49 -9.03
N ASP A 436 -25.62 31.82 -10.15
CA ASP A 436 -26.52 31.73 -11.29
C ASP A 436 -27.33 30.42 -11.22
N PRO A 437 -28.66 30.47 -11.05
CA PRO A 437 -29.51 29.28 -10.99
C PRO A 437 -29.50 28.43 -12.26
N SER A 438 -29.04 28.97 -13.40
CA SER A 438 -28.90 28.23 -14.65
C SER A 438 -27.57 27.48 -14.78
N SER A 439 -26.67 27.65 -13.81
CA SER A 439 -25.39 26.95 -13.80
C SER A 439 -25.53 25.46 -13.49
N CYS A 440 -24.74 24.67 -14.19
CA CYS A 440 -24.63 23.24 -13.99
C CYS A 440 -23.13 22.89 -13.86
N VAL A 441 -22.75 22.30 -12.73
CA VAL A 441 -21.35 22.07 -12.36
C VAL A 441 -21.01 20.59 -12.43
N LEU A 442 -19.90 20.25 -13.08
CA LEU A 442 -19.26 18.95 -12.99
C LEU A 442 -18.02 19.01 -12.09
N VAL A 443 -18.01 18.23 -11.02
CA VAL A 443 -16.81 17.99 -10.21
C VAL A 443 -16.22 16.64 -10.59
N HIS A 444 -14.93 16.58 -10.94
CA HIS A 444 -14.30 15.33 -11.31
C HIS A 444 -12.88 15.18 -10.77
N CYS A 445 -12.48 13.94 -10.57
CA CYS A 445 -11.07 13.57 -10.40
C CYS A 445 -10.69 12.55 -11.48
N ALA A 446 -9.69 11.69 -11.24
CA ALA A 446 -9.31 10.66 -12.20
C ALA A 446 -10.45 9.67 -12.48
N LEU A 447 -11.04 9.10 -11.42
CA LEU A 447 -12.09 8.07 -11.50
C LEU A 447 -13.46 8.52 -10.92
N GLY A 448 -13.52 9.68 -10.29
CA GLY A 448 -14.73 10.14 -9.61
C GLY A 448 -15.10 9.35 -8.34
N VAL A 449 -14.10 8.76 -7.66
CA VAL A 449 -14.30 7.83 -6.53
C VAL A 449 -13.97 8.47 -5.18
N ASN A 450 -12.83 9.17 -5.09
CA ASN A 450 -12.25 9.63 -3.83
C ASN A 450 -12.23 11.17 -3.71
N ARG A 451 -11.25 11.84 -4.34
CA ARG A 451 -11.02 13.31 -4.25
C ARG A 451 -12.24 14.16 -4.58
N SER A 452 -12.81 13.99 -5.77
CA SER A 452 -13.99 14.76 -6.19
C SER A 452 -15.22 14.46 -5.35
N ALA A 453 -15.35 13.23 -4.85
CA ALA A 453 -16.41 12.88 -3.91
C ALA A 453 -16.21 13.58 -2.56
N THR A 454 -14.96 13.65 -2.06
CA THR A 454 -14.62 14.35 -0.81
C THR A 454 -15.02 15.83 -0.87
N ILE A 455 -14.72 16.52 -1.97
CA ILE A 455 -15.12 17.93 -2.18
C ILE A 455 -16.64 18.07 -2.20
N VAL A 456 -17.35 17.22 -2.96
CA VAL A 456 -18.81 17.25 -3.06
C VAL A 456 -19.46 16.98 -1.69
N LEU A 457 -18.95 16.03 -0.93
CA LEU A 457 -19.47 15.70 0.40
C LEU A 457 -19.31 16.87 1.36
N ALA A 458 -18.12 17.45 1.45
CA ALA A 458 -17.85 18.58 2.32
C ALA A 458 -18.73 19.80 1.96
N TRP A 459 -18.86 20.10 0.66
CA TRP A 459 -19.72 21.18 0.19
C TRP A 459 -21.21 20.94 0.51
N LEU A 460 -21.70 19.71 0.37
CA LEU A 460 -23.07 19.35 0.75
C LEU A 460 -23.30 19.48 2.26
N MET A 461 -22.33 19.06 3.08
CA MET A 461 -22.42 19.19 4.53
C MET A 461 -22.55 20.66 4.94
N GLU A 462 -21.76 21.55 4.32
CA GLU A 462 -21.78 22.98 4.62
C GLU A 462 -23.03 23.68 4.09
N THR A 463 -23.38 23.47 2.81
CA THR A 463 -24.49 24.20 2.17
C THR A 463 -25.87 23.67 2.54
N ARG A 464 -26.00 22.38 2.84
CA ARG A 464 -27.27 21.75 3.22
C ARG A 464 -27.38 21.47 4.70
N GLN A 465 -26.34 21.77 5.48
CA GLN A 465 -26.24 21.41 6.91
C GLN A 465 -26.46 19.91 7.14
N TRP A 466 -26.00 19.09 6.19
CA TRP A 466 -26.10 17.63 6.28
C TRP A 466 -24.97 17.07 7.13
N SER A 467 -25.27 16.03 7.91
CA SER A 467 -24.22 15.19 8.50
C SER A 467 -23.42 14.48 7.41
N LEU A 468 -22.19 14.07 7.74
CA LEU A 468 -21.35 13.28 6.83
C LEU A 468 -22.08 12.02 6.37
N THR A 469 -22.78 11.33 7.26
CA THR A 469 -23.53 10.11 6.93
C THR A 469 -24.63 10.39 5.91
N GLN A 470 -25.40 11.48 6.08
CA GLN A 470 -26.44 11.87 5.14
C GLN A 470 -25.86 12.23 3.77
N ALA A 471 -24.81 13.05 3.73
CA ALA A 471 -24.13 13.41 2.49
C ALA A 471 -23.56 12.18 1.77
N LEU A 472 -22.89 11.29 2.52
CA LEU A 472 -22.29 10.08 1.98
C LEU A 472 -23.35 9.13 1.41
N GLN A 473 -24.43 8.88 2.17
CA GLN A 473 -25.54 8.06 1.69
C GLN A 473 -26.18 8.64 0.43
N HIS A 474 -26.44 9.95 0.40
CA HIS A 474 -27.03 10.64 -0.76
C HIS A 474 -26.17 10.50 -2.01
N VAL A 475 -24.85 10.72 -1.87
CA VAL A 475 -23.90 10.62 -2.98
C VAL A 475 -23.72 9.16 -3.42
N GLN A 476 -23.60 8.21 -2.49
CA GLN A 476 -23.45 6.78 -2.81
C GLN A 476 -24.69 6.17 -3.46
N GLN A 477 -25.89 6.64 -3.11
CA GLN A 477 -27.13 6.24 -3.81
C GLN A 477 -27.08 6.61 -5.30
N ARG A 478 -26.43 7.72 -5.66
CA ARG A 478 -26.33 8.24 -7.04
C ARG A 478 -25.06 7.79 -7.76
N ARG A 479 -24.00 7.52 -7.01
CA ARG A 479 -22.71 7.02 -7.50
C ARG A 479 -22.16 5.94 -6.56
N PRO A 480 -22.59 4.68 -6.69
CA PRO A 480 -22.24 3.60 -5.76
C PRO A 480 -20.73 3.30 -5.64
N ILE A 481 -19.95 3.70 -6.64
CA ILE A 481 -18.49 3.53 -6.64
C ILE A 481 -17.76 4.54 -5.74
N VAL A 482 -18.48 5.51 -5.17
CA VAL A 482 -17.89 6.52 -4.27
C VAL A 482 -17.38 5.83 -3.00
N HIS A 483 -16.07 5.93 -2.83
CA HIS A 483 -15.35 5.39 -1.69
C HIS A 483 -14.23 6.36 -1.32
N PRO A 484 -14.55 7.48 -0.65
CA PRO A 484 -13.55 8.41 -0.16
C PRO A 484 -12.72 7.71 0.91
N ALA A 485 -11.51 7.27 0.55
CA ALA A 485 -10.56 6.65 1.46
C ALA A 485 -9.65 7.72 2.09
N ASP A 486 -9.35 7.52 3.37
CA ASP A 486 -8.35 8.19 4.22
C ASP A 486 -8.53 9.67 4.60
N THR A 487 -9.26 10.52 3.87
CA THR A 487 -9.54 11.91 4.34
C THR A 487 -10.70 12.02 5.35
N LEU A 488 -11.68 11.12 5.30
CA LEU A 488 -12.85 11.16 6.19
C LEU A 488 -12.69 10.36 7.49
N LYS A 489 -11.76 9.40 7.53
CA LYS A 489 -11.46 8.62 8.75
C LYS A 489 -10.56 9.39 9.73
N ALA A 490 -9.73 10.32 9.25
CA ALA A 490 -8.75 11.05 10.07
C ALA A 490 -9.26 12.39 10.65
N ARG A 491 -10.40 12.94 10.18
CA ARG A 491 -10.94 14.22 10.70
C ARG A 491 -12.45 14.14 10.93
N ASN A 492 -12.85 14.06 12.20
CA ASN A 492 -14.18 14.42 12.65
C ASN A 492 -14.50 15.85 12.18
N LEU A 493 -15.40 16.00 11.20
CA LEU A 493 -15.93 17.26 10.65
C LEU A 493 -16.83 18.02 11.64
N ARG A 494 -16.49 18.05 12.94
CA ARG A 494 -17.28 18.76 13.98
C ARG A 494 -17.21 20.29 13.87
N GLY A 495 -16.40 20.85 12.97
CA GLY A 495 -16.26 22.30 12.78
C GLY A 495 -17.25 22.94 11.79
N LEU A 496 -18.04 22.16 11.04
CA LEU A 496 -18.95 22.68 10.01
C LEU A 496 -20.44 22.54 10.37
N CYS A 497 -20.76 22.06 11.57
CA CYS A 497 -22.11 21.94 12.06
C CYS A 497 -22.18 22.63 13.43
N THR A 498 -22.40 23.94 13.43
CA THR A 498 -22.85 24.65 14.62
C THR A 498 -24.36 24.48 14.72
N CYS A 499 -24.78 23.38 15.33
CA CYS A 499 -26.13 23.16 15.87
C CYS A 499 -25.97 22.51 17.25
#